data_AF-A0AAW0XXX0-F1
#
_entry.id   AF-A0AAW0XXX0-F1
#
_cell.length_a   1.000
_cell.length_b   1.000
_cell.length_c   1.000
_cell.angle_alpha   90.00
_cell.angle_beta   90.00
_cell.angle_gamma   90.00
#
_symmetry.space_group_name_H-M   'P 1'
#
loop_
_entity.id
_entity.type
_entity.pdbx_description
1 polymer ?
#
loop_
_entity_poly.entity_id
_entity_poly.type
_entity_poly.pdbx_seq_one_letter_code
_entity_poly.pdbx_strand_id
1 'polypeptide(L)'
;TRDGLLLLLLLLLLCFSTKMAGIKKKKGEAGEVKKYITRNAAVKKLQLSLRDFRRICILKGIYPREPRHRKRVQKGDSKIKTLYFLKDIQFLLHEPIIWNFREHRAFMRKMRKAWSRNDKQKSRKLCTQKPFYKLDHIVRERYPTFVNALRDLDDPLTLCFLFSKLPAIHRTPLATIEMCRRLTIEFMHYVIEANALRKVFISIKGYYYQVEIMGQLITWIAPHPFAPRNDTHIDFKIMKIFAEFYITLLGFVNFRLYHSLNI
;
A
#
# COMPACT_ATOMS: atom_id res chain seq x y z
N THR A 1 -44.62 40.06 -50.90
CA THR A 1 -43.31 40.08 -50.23
C THR A 1 -42.80 38.66 -49.97
N ARG A 2 -42.51 37.91 -51.04
CA ARG A 2 -41.95 36.54 -50.94
C ARG A 2 -40.46 36.55 -50.54
N ASP A 3 -39.77 37.66 -50.82
CA ASP A 3 -38.33 37.83 -50.51
C ASP A 3 -38.06 37.97 -49.01
N GLY A 4 -39.00 38.53 -48.24
CA GLY A 4 -38.87 38.68 -46.79
C GLY A 4 -38.94 37.35 -46.03
N LEU A 5 -39.75 36.40 -46.50
CA LEU A 5 -39.84 35.05 -45.91
C LEU A 5 -38.60 34.21 -46.23
N LEU A 6 -38.02 34.37 -47.43
CA LEU A 6 -36.77 33.72 -47.81
C LEU A 6 -35.59 34.26 -47.00
N LEU A 7 -35.53 35.57 -46.75
CA LEU A 7 -34.52 36.16 -45.87
C LEU A 7 -34.65 35.69 -44.42
N LEU A 8 -35.88 35.56 -43.90
CA LEU A 8 -36.12 35.02 -42.55
C LEU A 8 -35.75 33.54 -42.44
N LEU A 9 -36.02 32.74 -43.48
CA LEU A 9 -35.59 31.34 -43.56
C LEU A 9 -34.07 31.21 -43.68
N LEU A 10 -33.40 32.08 -44.45
CA LEU A 10 -31.94 32.14 -44.55
C LEU A 10 -31.30 32.58 -43.22
N LEU A 11 -31.88 33.56 -42.52
CA LEU A 11 -31.43 33.99 -41.19
C LEU A 11 -31.65 32.93 -40.13
N LEU A 12 -32.76 32.20 -40.17
CA LEU A 12 -33.04 31.06 -39.30
C LEU A 12 -32.09 29.89 -39.62
N LEU A 13 -31.79 29.61 -40.89
CA LEU A 13 -30.82 28.58 -41.30
C LEU A 13 -29.39 28.96 -40.91
N LEU A 14 -29.01 30.24 -41.01
CA LEU A 14 -27.71 30.74 -40.54
C LEU A 14 -27.60 30.69 -39.01
N CYS A 15 -28.67 31.03 -38.27
CA CYS A 15 -28.72 30.88 -36.82
C CYS A 15 -28.67 29.39 -36.39
N PHE A 16 -29.34 28.49 -37.11
CA PHE A 16 -29.31 27.05 -36.83
C PHE A 16 -28.00 26.37 -37.23
N SER A 17 -27.26 26.91 -38.21
CA SER A 17 -25.93 26.43 -38.59
C SER A 17 -24.86 26.76 -37.55
N THR A 18 -25.09 27.79 -36.71
CA THR A 18 -24.32 28.02 -35.48
C THR A 18 -24.73 27.10 -34.33
N LYS A 19 -25.08 25.84 -34.63
CA LYS A 19 -25.16 24.75 -33.65
C LYS A 19 -23.77 24.50 -33.07
N MET A 20 -23.55 25.01 -31.86
CA MET A 20 -22.70 24.40 -30.83
C MET A 20 -21.34 23.89 -31.30
N ALA A 21 -20.43 24.79 -31.67
CA ALA A 21 -19.01 24.47 -31.64
C ALA A 21 -18.62 24.17 -30.18
N GLY A 22 -18.68 22.89 -29.78
CA GLY A 22 -18.26 22.45 -28.46
C GLY A 22 -16.88 23.03 -28.13
N ILE A 23 -16.74 23.62 -26.94
CA ILE A 23 -15.50 24.26 -26.48
C ILE A 23 -14.30 23.36 -26.82
N LYS A 24 -13.40 23.83 -27.70
CA LYS A 24 -12.18 23.10 -28.07
C LYS A 24 -11.40 22.79 -26.80
N LYS A 25 -11.42 21.51 -26.39
CA LYS A 25 -10.69 21.03 -25.20
C LYS A 25 -9.22 21.33 -25.36
N LYS A 26 -8.58 21.96 -24.35
CA LYS A 26 -7.15 22.30 -24.48
C LYS A 26 -6.32 21.02 -24.55
N LYS A 27 -5.20 21.08 -25.28
CA LYS A 27 -4.30 19.95 -25.47
C LYS A 27 -3.84 19.42 -24.11
N GLY A 28 -4.15 18.15 -23.83
CA GLY A 28 -3.81 17.48 -22.57
C GLY A 28 -4.89 17.48 -21.49
N GLU A 29 -6.06 18.09 -21.73
CA GLU A 29 -7.21 18.02 -20.80
C GLU A 29 -8.08 16.77 -21.00
N ALA A 30 -7.93 16.08 -22.13
CA ALA A 30 -8.69 14.88 -22.48
C ALA A 30 -7.78 13.70 -22.87
N GLY A 31 -8.29 12.48 -22.68
CA GLY A 31 -7.62 11.22 -23.04
C GLY A 31 -6.71 10.66 -21.95
N GLU A 32 -5.76 9.82 -22.36
CA GLU A 32 -4.81 9.12 -21.47
C GLU A 32 -4.05 10.07 -20.54
N VAL A 33 -3.81 11.32 -20.94
CA VAL A 33 -3.10 12.31 -20.13
C VAL A 33 -3.80 12.58 -18.78
N LYS A 34 -5.14 12.59 -18.76
CA LYS A 34 -5.92 12.81 -17.52
C LYS A 34 -5.90 11.61 -16.59
N LYS A 35 -5.64 10.40 -17.11
CA LYS A 35 -5.68 9.16 -16.32
C LYS A 35 -4.51 9.03 -15.38
N TYR A 36 -3.37 9.67 -15.67
CA TYR A 36 -2.16 9.53 -14.87
C TYR A 36 -1.77 10.82 -14.16
N ILE A 37 -1.08 10.65 -13.04
CA ILE A 37 -0.49 11.72 -12.26
C ILE A 37 0.95 11.35 -11.93
N THR A 38 1.86 12.33 -12.00
CA THR A 38 3.27 12.11 -11.62
C THR A 38 3.38 11.97 -10.10
N ARG A 39 4.37 11.20 -9.63
CA ARG A 39 4.65 11.04 -8.18
C ARG A 39 4.72 12.38 -7.44
N ASN A 40 5.43 13.36 -7.98
CA ASN A 40 5.59 14.66 -7.32
C ASN A 40 4.27 15.42 -7.25
N ALA A 41 3.43 15.34 -8.28
CA ALA A 41 2.10 15.94 -8.27
C ALA A 41 1.16 15.22 -7.28
N ALA A 42 1.22 13.88 -7.20
CA ALA A 42 0.44 13.11 -6.24
C ALA A 42 0.81 13.45 -4.79
N VAL A 43 2.10 13.54 -4.48
CA VAL A 43 2.60 13.95 -3.16
C VAL A 43 2.11 15.34 -2.77
N LYS A 44 2.18 16.31 -3.71
CA LYS A 44 1.65 17.66 -3.49
C LYS A 44 0.13 17.66 -3.26
N LYS A 45 -0.61 16.89 -4.05
CA LYS A 45 -2.08 16.79 -3.95
C LYS A 45 -2.53 16.21 -2.60
N LEU A 46 -1.85 15.19 -2.09
CA LEU A 46 -2.17 14.55 -0.80
C LEU A 46 -1.63 15.32 0.42
N GLN A 47 -0.76 16.31 0.20
CA GLN A 47 -0.08 17.09 1.25
C GLN A 47 0.76 16.23 2.23
N LEU A 48 1.34 15.14 1.71
CA LEU A 48 2.16 14.19 2.49
C LEU A 48 3.66 14.39 2.24
N SER A 49 4.51 13.82 3.10
CA SER A 49 5.93 13.66 2.76
C SER A 49 6.12 12.54 1.74
N LEU A 50 7.26 12.51 1.04
CA LEU A 50 7.59 11.40 0.15
C LEU A 50 7.66 10.06 0.90
N ARG A 51 8.10 10.06 2.16
CA ARG A 51 8.19 8.86 3.00
C ARG A 51 6.80 8.32 3.33
N ASP A 52 5.90 9.20 3.77
CA ASP A 52 4.53 8.83 4.14
C ASP A 52 3.72 8.44 2.90
N PHE A 53 3.96 9.10 1.77
CA PHE A 53 3.38 8.72 0.47
C PHE A 53 3.80 7.30 0.05
N ARG A 54 5.09 6.94 0.13
CA ARG A 54 5.52 5.57 -0.15
C ARG A 54 4.86 4.57 0.80
N ARG A 55 4.76 4.93 2.09
CA ARG A 55 4.11 4.08 3.10
C ARG A 55 2.65 3.80 2.78
N ILE A 56 1.86 4.83 2.49
CA ILE A 56 0.43 4.63 2.20
C ILE A 56 0.23 3.84 0.90
N CYS A 57 1.08 4.07 -0.11
CA CYS A 57 1.04 3.29 -1.34
C CYS A 57 1.28 1.80 -1.08
N ILE A 58 2.24 1.45 -0.23
CA ILE A 58 2.52 0.05 0.14
C ILE A 58 1.32 -0.56 0.88
N LEU A 59 0.81 0.14 1.90
CA LEU A 59 -0.30 -0.35 2.72
C LEU A 59 -1.55 -0.63 1.88
N LYS A 60 -1.88 0.26 0.94
CA LYS A 60 -3.04 0.11 0.03
C LYS A 60 -2.77 -0.73 -1.22
N GLY A 61 -1.53 -1.13 -1.48
CA GLY A 61 -1.19 -1.85 -2.72
C GLY A 61 -1.33 -1.00 -3.98
N ILE A 62 -1.02 0.31 -3.90
CA ILE A 62 -1.02 1.20 -5.07
C ILE A 62 0.38 1.23 -5.67
N TYR A 63 0.48 0.70 -6.89
CA TYR A 63 1.73 0.58 -7.61
C TYR A 63 1.84 1.60 -8.74
N PRO A 64 3.08 2.02 -9.11
CA PRO A 64 3.29 2.82 -10.30
C PRO A 64 2.84 2.05 -11.55
N ARG A 65 2.34 2.77 -12.56
CA ARG A 65 1.79 2.19 -13.79
C ARG A 65 2.45 2.84 -15.01
N GLU A 66 2.85 2.01 -15.97
CA GLU A 66 3.44 2.48 -17.23
C GLU A 66 2.32 2.73 -18.26
N PRO A 67 2.21 3.95 -18.81
CA PRO A 67 1.21 4.25 -19.85
C PRO A 67 1.63 3.71 -21.21
N ARG A 68 0.65 3.41 -22.09
CA ARG A 68 0.90 2.99 -23.48
C ARG A 68 1.73 4.02 -24.28
N HIS A 69 1.50 5.32 -24.05
CA HIS A 69 2.21 6.40 -24.73
C HIS A 69 2.75 7.43 -23.75
N ARG A 70 3.97 7.20 -23.27
CA ARG A 70 4.63 8.01 -22.23
C ARG A 70 4.75 9.50 -22.57
N LYS A 71 5.27 9.82 -23.77
CA LYS A 71 5.47 11.21 -24.21
C LYS A 71 4.17 12.02 -24.21
N ARG A 72 3.04 11.40 -24.57
CA ARG A 72 1.72 12.06 -24.57
C ARG A 72 1.29 12.40 -23.15
N VAL A 73 1.39 11.44 -22.23
CA VAL A 73 1.02 11.61 -20.81
C VAL A 73 1.89 12.64 -20.10
N GLN A 74 3.19 12.66 -20.42
CA GLN A 74 4.14 13.58 -19.83
C GLN A 74 4.20 14.95 -20.53
N LYS A 75 3.22 15.26 -21.39
CA LYS A 75 3.13 16.54 -22.13
C LYS A 75 4.41 16.87 -22.93
N GLY A 76 5.02 15.87 -23.54
CA GLY A 76 6.22 16.02 -24.38
C GLY A 76 7.56 15.83 -23.67
N ASP A 77 7.57 15.60 -22.35
CA ASP A 77 8.82 15.25 -21.65
C ASP A 77 9.30 13.85 -22.06
N SER A 78 10.62 13.72 -22.27
CA SER A 78 11.28 12.44 -22.59
C SER A 78 11.78 11.72 -21.34
N LYS A 79 11.83 12.38 -20.18
CA LYS A 79 12.38 11.79 -18.94
C LYS A 79 11.46 10.71 -18.35
N ILE A 80 12.09 9.63 -17.89
CA ILE A 80 11.39 8.52 -17.22
C ILE A 80 10.92 8.98 -15.84
N LYS A 81 9.63 9.34 -15.73
CA LYS A 81 8.96 9.66 -14.46
C LYS A 81 8.03 8.53 -14.05
N THR A 82 7.99 8.25 -12.75
CA THR A 82 7.03 7.34 -12.14
C THR A 82 5.63 7.95 -12.15
N LEU A 83 4.67 7.22 -12.73
CA LEU A 83 3.29 7.63 -12.92
C LEU A 83 2.36 6.73 -12.09
N TYR A 84 1.28 7.31 -11.58
CA TYR A 84 0.21 6.62 -10.86
C TYR A 84 -1.11 6.94 -11.55
N PHE A 85 -2.14 6.10 -11.36
CA PHE A 85 -3.47 6.47 -11.82
C PHE A 85 -4.07 7.57 -10.94
N LEU A 86 -4.76 8.52 -11.56
CA LEU A 86 -5.43 9.61 -10.88
C LEU A 86 -6.57 9.09 -9.98
N LYS A 87 -7.29 8.06 -10.43
CA LYS A 87 -8.34 7.40 -9.64
C LYS A 87 -7.81 6.82 -8.32
N ASP A 88 -6.65 6.17 -8.33
CA ASP A 88 -6.06 5.56 -7.15
C ASP A 88 -5.61 6.64 -6.15
N ILE A 89 -5.06 7.75 -6.65
CA ILE A 89 -4.69 8.89 -5.80
C ILE A 89 -5.92 9.62 -5.24
N GLN A 90 -7.02 9.68 -5.99
CA GLN A 90 -8.28 10.22 -5.49
C GLN A 90 -8.87 9.33 -4.41
N PHE A 91 -8.80 8.00 -4.58
CA PHE A 91 -9.18 7.04 -3.56
C PHE A 91 -8.38 7.26 -2.26
N LEU A 92 -7.05 7.41 -2.36
CA LEU A 92 -6.20 7.71 -1.21
C LEU A 92 -6.61 8.97 -0.45
N LEU A 93 -7.19 9.98 -1.11
CA LEU A 93 -7.54 11.24 -0.46
C LEU A 93 -8.58 11.06 0.65
N HIS A 94 -9.44 10.05 0.52
CA HIS A 94 -10.50 9.74 1.48
C HIS A 94 -10.05 8.77 2.58
N GLU A 95 -8.78 8.34 2.59
CA GLU A 95 -8.29 7.36 3.54
C GLU A 95 -8.06 7.94 4.95
N PRO A 96 -8.60 7.31 6.01
CA PRO A 96 -8.47 7.82 7.38
C PRO A 96 -7.02 7.83 7.87
N ILE A 97 -6.16 6.94 7.38
CA ILE A 97 -4.75 6.87 7.77
C ILE A 97 -3.98 8.16 7.46
N ILE A 98 -4.40 8.91 6.44
CA ILE A 98 -3.77 10.20 6.13
C ILE A 98 -3.86 11.16 7.31
N TRP A 99 -4.98 11.15 8.03
CA TRP A 99 -5.16 11.97 9.23
C TRP A 99 -4.20 11.54 10.34
N ASN A 100 -4.04 10.23 10.56
CA ASN A 100 -3.08 9.69 11.53
C ASN A 100 -1.64 10.11 11.21
N PHE A 101 -1.24 10.13 9.92
CA PHE A 101 0.09 10.63 9.54
C PHE A 101 0.26 12.13 9.80
N ARG A 102 -0.80 12.92 9.59
CA ARG A 102 -0.80 14.37 9.89
C ARG A 102 -0.69 14.62 11.40
N GLU A 103 -1.43 13.87 12.21
CA GLU A 103 -1.34 13.90 13.67
C GLU A 103 0.05 13.50 14.16
N HIS A 104 0.59 12.38 13.67
CA HIS A 104 1.94 11.95 14.01
C HIS A 104 2.99 13.01 13.60
N ARG A 105 2.84 13.67 12.46
CA ARG A 105 3.71 14.79 12.06
C ARG A 105 3.57 15.99 13.01
N ALA A 106 2.35 16.33 13.44
CA ALA A 106 2.12 17.39 14.41
C ALA A 106 2.75 17.05 15.77
N PHE A 107 2.59 15.81 16.22
CA PHE A 107 3.23 15.25 17.40
C PHE A 107 4.76 15.36 17.33
N MET A 108 5.38 14.93 16.23
CA MET A 108 6.83 15.02 16.04
C MET A 108 7.35 16.47 15.99
N ARG A 109 6.52 17.45 15.60
CA ARG A 109 6.87 18.88 15.70
C ARG A 109 6.81 19.36 17.15
N LYS A 110 5.78 18.98 17.92
CA LYS A 110 5.65 19.28 19.35
C LYS A 110 6.82 18.68 20.15
N MET A 111 7.17 17.42 19.88
CA MET A 111 8.31 16.73 20.48
C MET A 111 9.62 17.45 20.21
N ARG A 112 9.91 17.81 18.95
CA ARG A 112 11.12 18.57 18.60
C ARG A 112 11.19 19.93 19.30
N LYS A 113 10.05 20.63 19.43
CA LYS A 113 9.99 21.92 20.15
C LYS A 113 10.26 21.75 21.64
N ALA A 114 9.78 20.68 22.27
CA ALA A 114 10.07 20.38 23.68
C ALA A 114 11.54 20.03 23.90
N TRP A 115 12.12 19.20 23.01
CA TRP A 115 13.56 18.87 23.05
C TRP A 115 14.45 20.08 22.83
N SER A 116 14.13 20.94 21.87
CA SER A 116 14.90 22.18 21.64
C SER A 116 14.87 23.14 22.84
N ARG A 117 13.90 23.02 23.73
CA ARG A 117 13.77 23.81 24.97
C ARG A 117 14.27 23.07 26.21
N ASN A 118 14.82 21.85 26.04
CA ASN A 118 15.23 20.96 27.13
C ASN A 118 14.14 20.70 28.21
N ASP A 119 12.86 20.81 27.84
CA ASP A 119 11.73 20.59 28.76
C ASP A 119 11.46 19.08 28.92
N LYS A 120 12.19 18.46 29.86
CA LYS A 120 12.13 17.01 30.14
C LYS A 120 10.74 16.55 30.57
N GLN A 121 10.03 17.35 31.37
CA GLN A 121 8.71 16.97 31.88
C GLN A 121 7.68 16.91 30.74
N LYS A 122 7.66 17.92 29.88
CA LYS A 122 6.77 17.94 28.72
C LYS A 122 7.10 16.84 27.72
N SER A 123 8.38 16.56 27.49
CA SER A 123 8.79 15.43 26.64
C SER A 123 8.29 14.09 27.18
N ARG A 124 8.36 13.85 28.49
CA ARG A 124 7.82 12.61 29.11
C ARG A 124 6.30 12.49 28.90
N LYS A 125 5.55 13.57 29.15
CA LYS A 125 4.09 13.60 28.91
C LYS A 125 3.72 13.39 27.44
N LEU A 126 4.53 13.91 26.52
CA LEU A 126 4.31 13.69 25.09
C LEU A 126 4.62 12.23 24.69
N CYS A 127 5.67 11.61 25.25
CA CYS A 127 5.99 10.22 24.97
C CYS A 127 4.84 9.25 25.29
N THR A 128 4.07 9.50 26.36
CA THR A 128 2.90 8.68 26.72
C THR A 128 1.72 8.91 25.77
N GLN A 129 1.61 10.10 25.18
CA GLN A 129 0.57 10.47 24.21
C GLN A 129 0.94 10.17 22.76
N LYS A 130 1.89 9.26 22.53
CA LYS A 130 2.33 8.92 21.18
C LYS A 130 1.15 8.35 20.37
N PRO A 131 0.77 8.97 19.24
CA PRO A 131 -0.34 8.48 18.44
C PRO A 131 0.03 7.14 17.79
N PHE A 132 -0.87 6.16 17.91
CA PHE A 132 -0.78 4.85 17.27
C PHE A 132 -1.93 4.71 16.27
N TYR A 133 -1.65 4.21 15.07
CA TYR A 133 -2.68 3.90 14.08
C TYR A 133 -2.81 2.39 13.94
N LYS A 134 -4.04 1.94 13.70
CA LYS A 134 -4.37 0.54 13.42
C LYS A 134 -4.47 0.30 11.91
N LEU A 135 -4.06 -0.88 11.45
CA LEU A 135 -4.13 -1.29 10.04
C LEU A 135 -5.36 -2.16 9.73
N ASP A 136 -6.17 -2.48 10.75
CA ASP A 136 -7.29 -3.41 10.71
C ASP A 136 -8.33 -3.10 9.63
N HIS A 137 -8.59 -1.81 9.39
CA HIS A 137 -9.54 -1.40 8.35
C HIS A 137 -8.98 -1.64 6.95
N ILE A 138 -7.67 -1.44 6.73
CA ILE A 138 -7.04 -1.71 5.42
C ILE A 138 -7.08 -3.19 5.11
N VAL A 139 -6.75 -4.03 6.10
CA VAL A 139 -6.74 -5.48 5.91
C VAL A 139 -8.14 -5.97 5.50
N ARG A 140 -9.18 -5.52 6.20
CA ARG A 140 -10.58 -5.86 5.88
C ARG A 140 -11.03 -5.37 4.52
N GLU A 141 -10.60 -4.18 4.11
CA GLU A 141 -10.94 -3.63 2.79
C GLU A 141 -10.21 -4.35 1.65
N ARG A 142 -8.94 -4.74 1.84
CA ARG A 142 -8.19 -5.52 0.84
C ARG A 142 -8.69 -6.95 0.74
N TYR A 143 -9.08 -7.55 1.85
CA TYR A 143 -9.51 -8.94 1.94
C TYR A 143 -10.94 -9.02 2.52
N PRO A 144 -11.97 -8.80 1.68
CA PRO A 144 -13.36 -8.81 2.14
C PRO A 144 -13.82 -10.21 2.58
N THR A 145 -13.23 -11.27 2.02
CA THR A 145 -13.48 -12.66 2.41
C THR A 145 -12.19 -13.28 2.93
N PHE A 146 -12.33 -14.28 3.79
CA PHE A 146 -11.18 -14.98 4.33
C PHE A 146 -10.45 -15.85 3.31
N VAL A 147 -11.18 -16.44 2.36
CA VAL A 147 -10.56 -17.16 1.24
C VAL A 147 -9.64 -16.24 0.44
N ASN A 148 -10.01 -14.96 0.26
CA ASN A 148 -9.12 -13.99 -0.41
C ASN A 148 -7.85 -13.73 0.41
N ALA A 149 -7.95 -13.69 1.75
CA ALA A 149 -6.76 -13.56 2.61
C ALA A 149 -5.86 -14.81 2.55
N LEU A 150 -6.43 -16.01 2.49
CA LEU A 150 -5.69 -17.27 2.36
C LEU A 150 -4.93 -17.37 1.02
N ARG A 151 -5.53 -16.91 -0.08
CA ARG A 151 -4.89 -16.93 -1.41
C ARG A 151 -3.62 -16.08 -1.49
N ASP A 152 -3.56 -14.99 -0.74
CA ASP A 152 -2.42 -14.08 -0.70
C ASP A 152 -1.46 -14.39 0.46
N LEU A 153 -1.61 -15.53 1.15
CA LEU A 153 -0.88 -15.83 2.40
C LEU A 153 0.59 -16.24 2.18
N ASP A 154 0.94 -16.68 0.98
CA ASP A 154 2.29 -17.15 0.59
C ASP A 154 3.38 -16.10 0.87
N ASP A 155 3.13 -14.86 0.43
CA ASP A 155 4.04 -13.71 0.57
C ASP A 155 4.21 -13.27 2.06
N PRO A 156 3.13 -13.05 2.83
CA PRO A 156 3.16 -12.80 4.27
C PRO A 156 3.96 -13.83 5.05
N LEU A 157 3.72 -15.12 4.80
CA LEU A 157 4.42 -16.20 5.49
C LEU A 157 5.91 -16.15 5.17
N THR A 158 6.28 -16.12 3.89
CA THR A 158 7.68 -16.09 3.47
C THR A 158 8.43 -14.90 4.09
N LEU A 159 7.82 -13.71 4.10
CA LEU A 159 8.43 -12.53 4.71
C LEU A 159 8.57 -12.68 6.23
N CYS A 160 7.54 -13.17 6.92
CA CYS A 160 7.59 -13.31 8.38
C CYS A 160 8.61 -14.39 8.82
N PHE A 161 8.71 -15.50 8.09
CA PHE A 161 9.75 -16.50 8.31
C PHE A 161 11.15 -15.91 8.11
N LEU A 162 11.35 -15.09 7.08
CA LEU A 162 12.61 -14.36 6.89
C LEU A 162 12.91 -13.43 8.07
N PHE A 163 11.95 -12.59 8.48
CA PHE A 163 12.13 -11.67 9.59
C PHE A 163 12.37 -12.37 10.93
N SER A 164 11.81 -13.56 11.15
CA SER A 164 12.03 -14.35 12.37
C SER A 164 13.48 -14.80 12.56
N LYS A 165 14.24 -14.93 11.46
CA LYS A 165 15.64 -15.38 11.46
C LYS A 165 16.64 -14.23 11.34
N LEU A 166 16.19 -13.01 11.04
CA LEU A 166 17.07 -11.84 10.98
C LEU A 166 17.58 -11.46 12.38
N PRO A 167 18.88 -11.14 12.54
CA PRO A 167 19.37 -10.57 13.78
C PRO A 167 18.78 -9.18 14.01
N ALA A 168 18.70 -8.78 15.27
CA ALA A 168 18.24 -7.45 15.66
C ALA A 168 19.28 -6.38 15.30
N ILE A 169 19.21 -5.88 14.07
CA ILE A 169 20.05 -4.79 13.60
C ILE A 169 19.33 -3.46 13.87
N HIS A 170 20.08 -2.38 14.11
CA HIS A 170 19.60 -1.01 14.35
C HIS A 170 18.48 -0.49 13.40
N ARG A 171 18.27 -1.12 12.23
CA ARG A 171 17.29 -0.69 11.22
C ARG A 171 15.90 -1.35 11.38
N THR A 172 15.80 -2.45 12.14
CA THR A 172 14.55 -3.21 12.33
C THR A 172 14.18 -3.25 13.82
N PRO A 173 12.96 -2.85 14.22
CA PRO A 173 12.57 -2.93 15.62
C PRO A 173 12.52 -4.36 16.11
N LEU A 174 13.09 -4.61 17.30
CA LEU A 174 13.01 -5.88 18.01
C LEU A 174 11.56 -6.40 18.13
N ALA A 175 10.64 -5.53 18.53
CA ALA A 175 9.23 -5.87 18.66
C ALA A 175 8.60 -6.43 17.37
N THR A 176 9.03 -5.96 16.19
CA THR A 176 8.54 -6.49 14.90
C THR A 176 9.05 -7.91 14.66
N ILE A 177 10.33 -8.16 14.99
CA ILE A 177 10.97 -9.49 14.83
C ILE A 177 10.33 -10.51 15.78
N GLU A 178 10.11 -10.13 17.04
CA GLU A 178 9.46 -10.98 18.05
C GLU A 178 8.03 -11.33 17.63
N MET A 179 7.26 -10.35 17.15
CA MET A 179 5.90 -10.60 16.65
C MET A 179 5.90 -11.53 15.43
N CYS A 180 6.81 -11.34 14.47
CA CYS A 180 6.94 -12.27 13.34
C CYS A 180 7.27 -13.70 13.83
N ARG A 181 8.22 -13.84 14.76
CA ARG A 181 8.60 -15.14 15.33
C ARG A 181 7.41 -15.83 15.98
N ARG A 182 6.68 -15.12 16.84
CA ARG A 182 5.47 -15.62 17.50
C ARG A 182 4.42 -16.07 16.48
N LEU A 183 4.05 -15.22 15.53
CA LEU A 183 3.03 -15.52 14.53
C LEU A 183 3.41 -16.71 13.63
N THR A 184 4.69 -16.84 13.27
CA THR A 184 5.15 -18.00 12.48
C THR A 184 5.07 -19.31 13.25
N ILE A 185 5.35 -19.30 14.55
CA ILE A 185 5.23 -20.48 15.42
C ILE A 185 3.74 -20.84 15.58
N GLU A 186 2.90 -19.86 15.86
CA GLU A 186 1.44 -20.05 15.95
C GLU A 186 0.87 -20.65 14.65
N PHE A 187 1.32 -20.19 13.49
CA PHE A 187 0.88 -20.75 12.21
C PHE A 187 1.36 -22.19 12.01
N MET A 188 2.63 -22.49 12.33
CA MET A 188 3.16 -23.86 12.25
C MET A 188 2.42 -24.81 13.19
N HIS A 189 2.08 -24.36 14.39
CA HIS A 189 1.31 -25.14 15.36
C HIS A 189 -0.08 -25.48 14.80
N TYR A 190 -0.77 -24.51 14.20
CA TYR A 190 -2.03 -24.78 13.50
C TYR A 190 -1.88 -25.83 12.40
N VAL A 191 -0.82 -25.76 11.59
CA VAL A 191 -0.58 -26.73 10.49
C VAL A 191 -0.38 -28.15 11.02
N ILE A 192 0.29 -28.29 12.17
CA ILE A 192 0.51 -29.57 12.84
C ILE A 192 -0.82 -30.12 13.36
N GLU A 193 -1.56 -29.34 14.14
CA GLU A 193 -2.86 -29.76 14.72
C GLU A 193 -3.89 -30.10 13.63
N ALA A 194 -3.95 -29.30 12.57
CA ALA A 194 -4.87 -29.54 11.45
C ALA A 194 -4.42 -30.67 10.49
N ASN A 195 -3.22 -31.21 10.65
CA ASN A 195 -2.59 -32.17 9.73
C ASN A 195 -2.69 -31.72 8.24
N ALA A 196 -2.48 -30.43 7.99
CA ALA A 196 -2.76 -29.79 6.70
C ALA A 196 -1.60 -29.86 5.70
N LEU A 197 -0.46 -30.43 6.08
CA LEU A 197 0.74 -30.50 5.26
C LEU A 197 0.58 -31.51 4.10
N ARG A 198 0.89 -31.07 2.88
CA ARG A 198 0.75 -31.90 1.66
C ARG A 198 2.09 -32.26 1.04
N LYS A 199 2.95 -31.26 0.81
CA LYS A 199 4.25 -31.46 0.15
C LYS A 199 5.32 -30.65 0.85
N VAL A 200 6.54 -31.19 0.84
CA VAL A 200 7.73 -30.53 1.35
C VAL A 200 8.86 -30.71 0.34
N PHE A 201 9.60 -29.64 0.09
CA PHE A 201 10.76 -29.67 -0.78
C PHE A 201 11.92 -28.89 -0.17
N ILE A 202 13.12 -29.48 -0.16
CA ILE A 202 14.32 -28.86 0.37
C ILE A 202 15.15 -28.32 -0.80
N SER A 203 15.52 -27.06 -0.73
CA SER A 203 16.36 -26.38 -1.72
C SER A 203 17.55 -25.72 -1.04
N ILE A 204 18.53 -25.26 -1.82
CA ILE A 204 19.65 -24.43 -1.33
C ILE A 204 19.15 -23.16 -0.61
N LYS A 205 17.99 -22.62 -1.02
CA LYS A 205 17.41 -21.41 -0.43
C LYS A 205 16.76 -21.63 0.95
N GLY A 206 16.33 -22.85 1.24
CA GLY A 206 15.49 -23.15 2.40
C GLY A 206 14.50 -24.28 2.15
N TYR A 207 13.56 -24.39 3.08
CA TYR A 207 12.49 -25.39 3.09
C TYR A 207 11.23 -24.79 2.46
N TYR A 208 10.71 -25.46 1.45
CA TYR A 208 9.42 -25.15 0.83
C TYR A 208 8.36 -26.04 1.48
N TYR A 209 7.33 -25.42 2.05
CA TYR A 209 6.18 -26.12 2.60
C TYR A 209 4.95 -25.81 1.76
N GLN A 210 4.16 -26.84 1.48
CA GLN A 210 2.85 -26.70 0.86
C GLN A 210 1.79 -27.30 1.76
N VAL A 211 0.81 -26.48 2.14
CA VAL A 211 -0.35 -26.89 2.95
C VAL A 211 -1.64 -26.68 2.18
N GLU A 212 -2.67 -27.43 2.57
CA GLU A 212 -4.02 -27.25 2.07
C GLU A 212 -4.94 -26.79 3.20
N ILE A 213 -5.43 -25.55 3.10
CA ILE A 213 -6.33 -24.95 4.09
C ILE A 213 -7.60 -24.51 3.38
N MET A 214 -8.75 -25.04 3.79
CA MET A 214 -10.06 -24.73 3.19
C MET A 214 -10.08 -24.84 1.65
N GLY A 215 -9.41 -25.85 1.09
CA GLY A 215 -9.30 -26.08 -0.36
C GLY A 215 -8.40 -25.07 -1.10
N GLN A 216 -7.63 -24.23 -0.39
CA GLN A 216 -6.59 -23.40 -0.97
C GLN A 216 -5.22 -24.00 -0.67
N LEU A 217 -4.39 -24.12 -1.70
CA LEU A 217 -3.01 -24.55 -1.58
C LEU A 217 -2.13 -23.34 -1.31
N ILE A 218 -1.47 -23.34 -0.15
CA ILE A 218 -0.59 -22.25 0.31
C ILE A 218 0.83 -22.79 0.31
N THR A 219 1.75 -22.07 -0.33
CA THR A 219 3.15 -22.45 -0.46
C THR A 219 4.06 -21.32 0.01
N TRP A 220 4.91 -21.59 0.98
CA TRP A 220 5.86 -20.59 1.48
C TRP A 220 7.26 -21.19 1.67
N ILE A 221 8.23 -20.30 1.83
CA ILE A 221 9.64 -20.66 2.02
C ILE A 221 10.07 -20.28 3.44
N ALA A 222 10.58 -21.24 4.19
CA ALA A 222 11.30 -21.00 5.42
C ALA A 222 12.82 -21.04 5.14
N PRO A 223 13.57 -19.95 5.39
CA PRO A 223 15.00 -19.96 5.17
C PRO A 223 15.71 -20.92 6.14
N HIS A 224 16.84 -21.48 5.69
CA HIS A 224 17.72 -22.25 6.57
C HIS A 224 18.19 -21.39 7.76
N PRO A 225 18.53 -22.03 8.90
CA PRO A 225 18.97 -21.33 10.11
C PRO A 225 20.41 -20.79 10.02
N PHE A 226 20.76 -20.14 8.90
CA PHE A 226 22.03 -19.47 8.71
C PHE A 226 21.94 -18.01 9.12
N ALA A 227 23.04 -17.45 9.64
CA ALA A 227 23.14 -16.02 9.87
C ALA A 227 23.13 -15.29 8.51
N PRO A 228 22.12 -14.45 8.23
CA PRO A 228 22.07 -13.73 6.97
C PRO A 228 23.24 -12.74 6.88
N ARG A 229 23.88 -12.66 5.71
CA ARG A 229 24.88 -11.63 5.43
C ARG A 229 24.17 -10.29 5.29
N ASN A 230 24.71 -9.26 5.97
CA ASN A 230 24.14 -7.92 5.93
C ASN A 230 24.53 -7.21 4.63
N ASP A 231 23.74 -7.43 3.58
CA ASP A 231 23.92 -6.69 2.33
C ASP A 231 23.39 -5.26 2.48
N THR A 232 24.27 -4.28 2.28
CA THR A 232 23.94 -2.85 2.39
C THR A 232 22.95 -2.36 1.34
N HIS A 233 22.68 -3.16 0.31
CA HIS A 233 21.83 -2.80 -0.83
C HIS A 233 20.32 -2.93 -0.56
N ILE A 234 19.91 -3.59 0.53
CA ILE A 234 18.49 -3.85 0.82
C ILE A 234 17.84 -2.67 1.59
N ASP A 235 16.74 -2.14 1.06
CA ASP A 235 15.97 -1.08 1.74
C ASP A 235 15.01 -1.65 2.80
N PHE A 236 15.55 -1.88 4.00
CA PHE A 236 14.79 -2.32 5.17
C PHE A 236 13.65 -1.37 5.56
N LYS A 237 13.66 -0.10 5.15
CA LYS A 237 12.56 0.83 5.48
C LYS A 237 11.28 0.43 4.75
N ILE A 238 11.40 -0.07 3.53
CA ILE A 238 10.26 -0.58 2.74
C ILE A 238 9.81 -1.91 3.32
N MET A 239 10.74 -2.85 3.54
CA MET A 239 10.42 -4.17 4.08
C MET A 239 9.72 -4.09 5.45
N LYS A 240 10.11 -3.14 6.29
CA LYS A 240 9.45 -2.89 7.59
C LYS A 240 7.96 -2.55 7.44
N ILE A 241 7.59 -1.79 6.41
CA ILE A 241 6.19 -1.41 6.18
C ILE A 241 5.39 -2.63 5.73
N PHE A 242 5.98 -3.49 4.89
CA PHE A 242 5.38 -4.76 4.52
C PHE A 242 5.23 -5.69 5.73
N ALA A 243 6.28 -5.84 6.55
CA ALA A 243 6.23 -6.66 7.75
C ALA A 243 5.14 -6.19 8.72
N GLU A 244 4.98 -4.89 8.93
CA GLU A 244 3.92 -4.33 9.76
C GLU A 244 2.51 -4.70 9.25
N PHE A 245 2.28 -4.60 7.93
CA PHE A 245 1.01 -4.99 7.33
C PHE A 245 0.78 -6.51 7.42
N TYR A 246 1.79 -7.32 7.11
CA TYR A 246 1.70 -8.78 7.14
C TYR A 246 1.54 -9.35 8.54
N ILE A 247 2.13 -8.73 9.57
CA ILE A 247 1.87 -9.08 10.97
C ILE A 247 0.38 -8.92 11.30
N THR A 248 -0.24 -7.80 10.88
CA THR A 248 -1.67 -7.59 11.13
C THR A 248 -2.54 -8.59 10.36
N LEU A 249 -2.20 -8.89 9.10
CA LEU A 249 -2.89 -9.89 8.29
C LEU A 249 -2.79 -11.29 8.92
N LEU A 250 -1.58 -11.75 9.25
CA LEU A 250 -1.36 -13.05 9.88
C LEU A 250 -2.04 -13.15 11.24
N GLY A 251 -2.07 -12.06 12.02
CA GLY A 251 -2.83 -12.02 13.27
C GLY A 251 -4.32 -12.32 13.07
N PHE A 252 -4.96 -11.70 12.07
CA PHE A 252 -6.36 -11.99 11.75
C PHE A 252 -6.56 -13.41 11.21
N VAL A 253 -5.62 -13.88 10.37
CA VAL A 253 -5.70 -15.21 9.78
C VAL A 253 -5.55 -16.28 10.85
N ASN A 254 -4.48 -16.23 11.66
CA ASN A 254 -4.27 -17.15 12.76
C ASN A 254 -5.47 -17.15 13.71
N PHE A 255 -5.96 -15.98 14.14
CA PHE A 255 -7.13 -15.91 15.02
C PHE A 255 -8.34 -16.71 14.48
N ARG A 256 -8.65 -16.57 13.19
CA ARG A 256 -9.77 -17.32 12.58
C ARG A 256 -9.46 -18.81 12.43
N LEU A 257 -8.22 -19.16 12.09
CA LEU A 257 -7.79 -20.56 11.95
C LEU A 257 -7.86 -21.30 13.30
N TYR A 258 -7.35 -20.69 14.37
CA TYR A 258 -7.44 -21.21 15.73
C TYR A 258 -8.90 -21.39 16.17
N HIS A 259 -9.73 -20.36 15.94
CA HIS A 259 -11.17 -20.47 16.21
C HIS A 259 -11.84 -21.61 15.44
N SER A 260 -11.40 -21.91 14.21
CA SER A 260 -11.95 -23.03 13.44
C SER A 260 -11.58 -24.41 13.99
N LEU A 261 -10.48 -24.52 14.74
CA LEU A 261 -10.09 -25.73 15.45
C LEU A 261 -10.61 -25.80 16.90
N ASN A 262 -11.34 -24.77 17.35
CA ASN A 262 -11.76 -24.59 18.75
C ASN A 262 -10.60 -24.56 19.76
N ILE A 263 -9.45 -23.99 19.35
CA ILE A 263 -8.26 -23.74 20.18
C ILE A 263 -8.09 -22.22 20.33
#